data_AF-A0A1V0I2W4-F1
#
_entry.id   AF-A0A1V0I2W4-F1
#
_cell.length_a   1.000
_cell.length_b   1.000
_cell.length_c   1.000
_cell.angle_alpha   90.00
_cell.angle_beta   90.00
_cell.angle_gamma   90.00
#
_symmetry.space_group_name_H-M   'P 1'
#
loop_
_entity.id
_entity.type
_entity.pdbx_description
1 polymer ?
#
loop_
_entity_poly.entity_id
_entity_poly.type
_entity_poly.pdbx_seq_one_letter_code
_entity_poly.pdbx_strand_id
1 'polypeptide(L)'
;MISLDDIEDMTDLSRDEISAIAEHENLPEADASLLGDYLMHLHHGPQRVQAMICEDIRAALHRDDTRRAAELYAVLHSFLASHPEAAQGTS
;
A
#
# COMPACT_ATOMS: atom_id res chain seq x y z
N MET A 1 -19.91 -18.34 -2.75
CA MET A 1 -18.93 -17.89 -3.76
C MET A 1 -18.26 -16.68 -3.14
N ILE A 2 -16.95 -16.68 -3.04
CA ILE A 2 -16.19 -15.55 -2.49
C ILE A 2 -16.05 -14.50 -3.59
N SER A 3 -16.38 -13.24 -3.29
CA SER A 3 -16.26 -12.08 -4.17
C SER A 3 -14.94 -11.35 -3.94
N LEU A 4 -14.60 -10.37 -4.80
CA LEU A 4 -13.43 -9.51 -4.61
C LEU A 4 -13.52 -8.73 -3.28
N ASP A 5 -14.72 -8.25 -2.95
CA ASP A 5 -14.98 -7.55 -1.69
C ASP A 5 -14.69 -8.44 -0.48
N ASP A 6 -15.05 -9.72 -0.55
CA ASP A 6 -14.76 -10.69 0.52
C ASP A 6 -13.26 -10.97 0.67
N ILE A 7 -12.46 -10.81 -0.39
CA ILE A 7 -11.00 -11.00 -0.36
C ILE A 7 -10.31 -9.76 0.21
N GLU A 8 -10.74 -8.57 -0.19
CA GLU A 8 -10.19 -7.30 0.30
C GLU A 8 -10.48 -7.10 1.80
N ASP A 9 -11.69 -7.46 2.25
CA ASP A 9 -12.11 -7.35 3.66
C ASP A 9 -11.40 -8.35 4.61
N MET A 10 -10.70 -9.35 4.06
CA MET A 10 -9.90 -10.31 4.85
C MET A 10 -8.46 -9.88 5.08
N THR A 11 -8.01 -8.79 4.44
CA THR A 11 -6.65 -8.28 4.58
C THR A 11 -6.58 -7.20 5.66
N ASP A 12 -5.43 -7.04 6.31
CA ASP A 12 -5.16 -5.91 7.23
C ASP A 12 -4.91 -4.57 6.48
N LEU A 13 -5.34 -4.49 5.21
CA LEU A 13 -5.12 -3.37 4.31
C LEU A 13 -6.47 -2.81 3.84
N SER A 14 -6.54 -1.49 3.71
CA SER A 14 -7.68 -0.83 3.08
C SER A 14 -7.61 -0.92 1.55
N ARG A 15 -8.73 -0.67 0.88
CA ARG A 15 -8.81 -0.69 -0.60
C ARG A 15 -7.86 0.30 -1.26
N ASP A 16 -7.68 1.47 -0.66
CA ASP A 16 -6.75 2.48 -1.19
C ASP A 16 -5.28 2.02 -1.04
N GLU A 17 -4.97 1.26 0.01
CA GLU A 17 -3.64 0.66 0.22
C GLU A 17 -3.39 -0.49 -0.77
N ILE A 18 -4.41 -1.34 -1.00
CA ILE A 18 -4.36 -2.40 -2.01
C ILE A 18 -4.19 -1.80 -3.41
N SER A 19 -4.94 -0.75 -3.74
CA SER A 19 -4.82 -0.03 -5.01
C SER A 19 -3.43 0.58 -5.20
N ALA A 20 -2.82 1.13 -4.14
CA ALA A 20 -1.45 1.63 -4.21
C ALA A 20 -0.44 0.50 -4.52
N ILE A 21 -0.58 -0.67 -3.88
CA ILE A 21 0.26 -1.84 -4.18
C ILE A 21 0.04 -2.34 -5.61
N ALA A 22 -1.21 -2.40 -6.06
CA ALA A 22 -1.59 -2.83 -7.40
C ALA A 22 -0.96 -1.95 -8.49
N GLU A 23 -1.01 -0.63 -8.30
CA GLU A 23 -0.37 0.33 -9.20
C GLU A 23 1.14 0.20 -9.22
N HIS A 24 1.77 0.07 -8.04
CA HIS A 24 3.23 -0.03 -7.90
C HIS A 24 3.81 -1.26 -8.59
N GLU A 25 3.23 -2.44 -8.29
CA GLU A 25 3.70 -3.73 -8.81
C GLU A 25 3.11 -4.06 -10.19
N ASN A 26 2.22 -3.20 -10.70
CA ASN A 26 1.47 -3.40 -11.95
C ASN A 26 0.72 -4.75 -11.96
N LEU A 27 -0.02 -4.99 -10.87
CA LEU A 27 -0.80 -6.20 -10.63
C LEU A 27 -2.31 -5.89 -10.67
N PRO A 28 -3.16 -6.88 -11.02
CA PRO A 28 -4.59 -6.81 -10.73
C PRO A 28 -4.85 -6.64 -9.23
N GLU A 29 -5.93 -5.93 -8.86
CA GLU A 29 -6.30 -5.67 -7.45
C GLU A 29 -6.37 -6.96 -6.62
N ALA A 30 -6.97 -8.03 -7.14
CA ALA A 30 -7.05 -9.31 -6.46
C ALA A 30 -5.67 -9.92 -6.11
N ASP A 31 -4.69 -9.79 -7.02
CA ASP A 31 -3.33 -10.28 -6.80
C ASP A 31 -2.57 -9.35 -5.84
N ALA A 32 -2.83 -8.05 -5.90
CA ALA A 32 -2.29 -7.06 -4.97
C ALA A 32 -2.82 -7.25 -3.53
N SER A 33 -4.09 -7.63 -3.36
CA SER A 33 -4.66 -7.99 -2.05
C SER A 33 -3.89 -9.16 -1.43
N LEU A 34 -3.61 -10.21 -2.22
CA LEU A 34 -2.85 -11.37 -1.76
C LEU A 34 -1.40 -11.03 -1.45
N LEU A 35 -0.75 -10.22 -2.28
CA LEU A 35 0.62 -9.74 -2.05
C LEU A 35 0.69 -8.89 -0.79
N GLY A 36 -0.24 -7.95 -0.63
CA GLY A 36 -0.35 -7.08 0.52
C GLY A 36 -0.52 -7.89 1.81
N ASP A 37 -1.51 -8.77 1.86
CA ASP A 37 -1.74 -9.66 3.01
C ASP A 37 -0.49 -10.51 3.33
N TYR A 38 0.14 -11.09 2.31
CA TYR A 38 1.38 -11.85 2.49
C TYR A 38 2.50 -10.98 3.08
N LEU A 39 2.69 -9.75 2.58
CA LEU A 39 3.68 -8.83 3.13
C LEU A 39 3.37 -8.50 4.59
N MET A 40 2.12 -8.25 4.96
CA MET A 40 1.76 -7.93 6.35
C MET A 40 2.13 -9.04 7.34
N HIS A 41 2.22 -10.29 6.89
CA HIS A 41 2.66 -11.43 7.72
C HIS A 41 4.19 -11.66 7.73
N LEU A 42 4.96 -10.91 6.94
CA LEU A 42 6.42 -11.03 6.90
C LEU A 42 7.10 -10.08 7.89
N HIS A 43 8.25 -10.52 8.41
CA HIS A 43 9.16 -9.63 9.10
C HIS A 43 9.64 -8.52 8.15
N HIS A 44 9.47 -7.27 8.58
CA HIS A 44 9.69 -6.07 7.78
C HIS A 44 8.74 -5.85 6.58
N GLY A 45 7.66 -6.61 6.47
CA GLY A 45 6.73 -6.46 5.35
C GLY A 45 5.94 -5.16 5.33
N PRO A 46 5.40 -4.65 6.46
CA PRO A 46 4.76 -3.34 6.50
C PRO A 46 5.69 -2.20 6.05
N GLN A 47 6.99 -2.30 6.33
CA GLN A 47 8.01 -1.37 5.88
C GLN A 47 8.21 -1.43 4.37
N ARG A 48 8.04 -2.60 3.75
CA ARG A 48 8.07 -2.73 2.29
C ARG A 48 6.87 -2.05 1.64
N VAL A 49 5.67 -2.24 2.18
CA VAL A 49 4.45 -1.55 1.69
C VAL A 49 4.62 -0.03 1.83
N GLN A 50 5.13 0.43 2.96
CA GLN A 50 5.45 1.85 3.18
C GLN A 50 6.46 2.39 2.15
N ALA A 51 7.50 1.61 1.84
CA ALA A 51 8.49 1.98 0.84
C ALA A 51 7.88 2.11 -0.56
N MET A 52 7.03 1.15 -0.98
CA MET A 52 6.31 1.19 -2.26
C MET A 52 5.52 2.50 -2.41
N ILE A 53 4.69 2.83 -1.41
CA ILE A 53 3.88 4.05 -1.43
C ILE A 53 4.78 5.30 -1.48
N CYS A 54 5.89 5.31 -0.73
CA CYS A 54 6.84 6.42 -0.75
C CYS A 54 7.55 6.58 -2.10
N GLU A 55 7.88 5.48 -2.78
CA GLU A 55 8.47 5.50 -4.12
C GLU A 55 7.49 6.07 -5.14
N ASP A 56 6.21 5.70 -5.07
CA ASP A 56 5.18 6.23 -5.96
C ASP A 56 4.90 7.71 -5.72
N ILE A 57 4.91 8.17 -4.46
CA ILE A 57 4.83 9.60 -4.14
C ILE A 57 6.00 10.34 -4.81
N ARG A 58 7.22 9.81 -4.71
CA ARG A 58 8.40 10.43 -5.36
C ARG A 58 8.25 10.43 -6.88
N ALA A 59 7.75 9.36 -7.48
CA ALA A 59 7.52 9.26 -8.91
C ALA A 59 6.46 10.26 -9.39
N ALA A 60 5.34 10.40 -8.66
CA ALA A 60 4.29 11.36 -8.95
C ALA A 60 4.82 12.81 -8.85
N LEU A 61 5.57 13.13 -7.79
CA LEU A 61 6.21 14.44 -7.64
C LEU A 61 7.20 14.73 -8.77
N HIS A 62 7.99 13.74 -9.20
CA HIS A 62 8.93 13.92 -10.31
C HIS A 62 8.25 14.20 -11.65
N ARG A 63 6.98 13.81 -11.79
CA ARG A 63 6.14 14.05 -12.97
C ARG A 63 5.26 15.30 -12.84
N ASP A 64 5.46 16.10 -11.80
CA ASP A 64 4.61 17.23 -11.42
C ASP A 64 3.13 16.86 -11.18
N ASP A 65 2.82 15.57 -10.94
CA ASP A 65 1.48 15.10 -10.60
C ASP A 65 1.21 15.27 -9.09
N THR A 66 1.09 16.52 -8.68
CA THR A 66 0.83 16.90 -7.29
C THR A 66 -0.49 16.36 -6.75
N ARG A 67 -1.48 16.11 -7.61
CA ARG A 67 -2.76 15.51 -7.21
C ARG A 67 -2.56 14.06 -6.81
N ARG A 68 -1.91 13.25 -7.66
CA ARG A 68 -1.64 11.84 -7.34
C ARG A 68 -0.75 11.71 -6.11
N ALA A 69 0.26 12.58 -5.98
CA ALA A 69 1.11 12.61 -4.79
C ALA A 69 0.32 12.88 -3.50
N ALA A 70 -0.68 13.78 -3.52
CA ALA A 70 -1.53 14.06 -2.37
C ALA A 70 -2.46 12.89 -2.02
N GLU A 71 -3.02 12.22 -3.02
CA GLU A 71 -3.82 11.00 -2.84
C GLU A 71 -2.98 9.90 -2.16
N LEU A 72 -1.80 9.59 -2.71
CA LEU A 72 -0.88 8.60 -2.14
C LEU A 72 -0.39 8.99 -0.74
N TYR A 73 -0.21 10.28 -0.46
CA TYR A 73 0.15 10.74 0.88
C TYR A 73 -0.96 10.46 1.90
N ALA A 74 -2.23 10.62 1.52
CA ALA A 74 -3.36 10.27 2.39
C ALA A 74 -3.38 8.77 2.69
N VAL A 75 -3.10 7.93 1.68
CA VAL A 75 -2.96 6.46 1.83
C VAL A 75 -1.79 6.12 2.76
N LEU A 76 -0.63 6.75 2.57
CA LEU A 76 0.52 6.55 3.45
C LEU A 76 0.20 6.92 4.90
N HIS A 77 -0.51 8.03 5.09
CA HIS A 77 -0.89 8.50 6.42
C HIS A 77 -1.85 7.53 7.11
N SER A 78 -2.88 7.02 6.42
CA SER A 78 -3.77 5.99 6.98
C SER A 78 -3.01 4.70 7.29
N PHE A 79 -2.14 4.28 6.37
CA PHE A 79 -1.34 3.07 6.54
C PHE A 79 -0.45 3.13 7.77
N LEU A 80 0.27 4.24 7.99
CA LEU A 80 1.11 4.43 9.17
C LEU A 80 0.33 4.55 10.48
N ALA A 81 -0.91 5.03 10.42
CA ALA A 81 -1.79 5.09 11.60
C ALA A 81 -2.26 3.68 12.02
N SER A 82 -2.52 2.82 11.05
CA SER A 82 -2.90 1.41 11.27
C SER A 82 -1.69 0.52 11.61
N HIS A 83 -0.53 0.82 11.03
CA HIS A 83 0.68 0.00 11.06
C HIS A 83 1.91 0.81 11.52
N PRO A 84 1.98 1.26 12.78
CA PRO A 84 3.05 2.13 13.27
C PRO A 84 4.46 1.52 13.19
N GLU A 85 4.58 0.19 13.19
CA GLU A 85 5.82 -0.55 12.98
C GLU A 85 6.46 -0.26 11.60
N ALA A 86 5.66 0.09 10.61
CA ALA A 86 6.14 0.43 9.27
C ALA A 86 7.02 1.69 9.27
N ALA A 87 6.84 2.59 10.24
CA ALA A 87 7.69 3.78 10.40
C ALA A 87 9.06 3.47 11.03
N GLN A 88 9.20 2.34 11.75
CA GLN A 88 10.37 2.06 12.58
C GLN A 88 11.55 1.40 11.83
N GLY A 89 11.47 1.27 10.51
CA GLY A 89 12.49 0.59 9.68
C GLY A 89 13.62 1.45 9.13
N THR A 90 13.66 2.76 9.41
CA THR A 90 14.76 3.64 8.96
C THR A 90 15.76 3.84 10.10
N SER A 91 16.72 2.93 10.25
CA SER A 91 17.94 3.13 11.05
C SER A 91 19.15 2.57 10.32
#